data_AF-A0A268A7R3-F1
#
_entry.id   AF-A0A268A7R3-F1
#
_cell.length_a   1.000
_cell.length_b   1.000
_cell.length_c   1.000
_cell.angle_alpha   90.00
_cell.angle_beta   90.00
_cell.angle_gamma   90.00
#
_symmetry.space_group_name_H-M   'P 1'
#
loop_
_entity.id
_entity.type
_entity.pdbx_description
1 polymer ?
#
loop_
_entity_poly.entity_id
_entity_poly.type
_entity_poly.pdbx_seq_one_letter_code
_entity_poly.pdbx_strand_id
1 'polypeptide(L)'
;MDGNPDNVQLINELDKSKTDAWAELRSVAEEMTVEDRNVVWTNGGNEHSLNYPAYSERIDKATNLLYTVGAITPLYNWKSNGLPDYLPSMELSVADAIRAATYIVRSERFGDGAIAKAVEIGLLDSILHSLIKWYDVKRKSLDA
;
A
#
# COMPACT_ATOMS: atom_id res chain seq x y z
N MET A 1 13.57 -12.53 -20.49
CA MET A 1 12.73 -11.36 -20.18
C MET A 1 11.91 -11.78 -19.00
N ASP A 2 12.35 -11.39 -17.82
CA ASP A 2 12.15 -12.19 -16.61
C ASP A 2 10.82 -11.83 -15.92
N GLY A 3 9.87 -11.27 -16.69
CA GLY A 3 8.51 -10.93 -16.27
C GLY A 3 8.40 -9.85 -15.19
N ASN A 4 9.51 -9.39 -14.60
CA ASN A 4 9.52 -8.37 -13.57
C ASN A 4 9.77 -6.98 -14.19
N PRO A 5 8.85 -6.01 -14.04
CA PRO A 5 9.08 -4.65 -14.53
C PRO A 5 10.30 -4.03 -13.83
N ASP A 6 11.07 -3.24 -14.59
CA ASP A 6 12.16 -2.46 -14.04
C ASP A 6 11.63 -1.39 -13.06
N ASN A 7 12.46 -1.02 -12.08
CA ASN A 7 12.13 -0.02 -11.06
C ASN A 7 11.69 1.32 -11.68
N VAL A 8 12.32 1.74 -12.77
CA VAL A 8 11.95 2.99 -13.46
C VAL A 8 10.55 2.90 -14.04
N GLN A 9 10.19 1.75 -14.61
CA GLN A 9 8.85 1.53 -15.19
C GLN A 9 7.78 1.61 -14.11
N LEU A 10 8.00 0.97 -12.95
CA LEU A 10 7.08 1.04 -11.82
C LEU A 10 6.90 2.47 -11.31
N ILE A 11 8.00 3.20 -11.11
CA ILE A 11 7.95 4.58 -10.59
C ILE A 11 7.24 5.53 -11.58
N ASN A 12 7.31 5.25 -12.88
CA ASN A 12 6.62 6.03 -13.91
C ASN A 12 5.09 5.86 -13.89
N GLU A 13 4.56 4.81 -13.24
CA GLU A 13 3.11 4.61 -13.06
C GLU A 13 2.52 5.57 -12.02
N LEU A 14 3.35 6.12 -11.12
CA LEU A 14 2.87 7.04 -10.10
C LEU A 14 2.37 8.35 -10.71
N ASP A 15 1.08 8.65 -10.49
CA ASP A 15 0.43 9.83 -11.04
C ASP A 15 0.72 11.06 -10.17
N LYS A 16 1.76 11.80 -10.55
CA LYS A 16 2.20 13.02 -9.86
C LYS A 16 1.20 14.17 -9.98
N SER A 17 0.30 14.11 -10.96
CA SER A 17 -0.69 15.17 -11.21
C SER A 17 -1.84 15.14 -10.20
N LYS A 18 -2.03 14.02 -9.49
CA LYS A 18 -3.06 13.85 -8.44
C LYS A 18 -2.64 14.49 -7.12
N THR A 19 -2.31 15.77 -7.14
CA THR A 19 -1.82 16.54 -5.98
C THR A 19 -2.70 16.38 -4.75
N ASP A 20 -4.03 16.40 -4.94
CA ASP A 20 -5.00 16.30 -3.84
C ASP A 20 -4.96 14.90 -3.21
N ALA A 21 -4.86 13.84 -4.04
CA ALA A 21 -4.75 12.47 -3.54
C ALA A 21 -3.44 12.24 -2.79
N TRP A 22 -2.33 12.84 -3.24
CA TRP A 22 -1.06 12.79 -2.52
C TRP A 22 -1.11 13.55 -1.18
N ALA A 23 -1.78 14.70 -1.13
CA ALA A 23 -1.99 15.45 0.11
C ALA A 23 -2.87 14.66 1.10
N GLU A 24 -3.93 14.04 0.60
CA GLU A 24 -4.83 13.22 1.40
C GLU A 24 -4.16 11.93 1.89
N LEU A 25 -3.35 11.27 1.04
CA LEU A 25 -2.56 10.09 1.42
C LEU A 25 -1.62 10.41 2.58
N ARG A 26 -1.00 11.60 2.57
CA ARG A 26 -0.18 12.08 3.69
C ARG A 26 -0.99 12.27 4.97
N SER A 27 -2.09 13.02 4.91
CA SER A 27 -2.93 13.25 6.09
C SER A 27 -3.42 11.93 6.69
N VAL A 28 -3.82 10.97 5.85
CA VAL A 28 -4.20 9.62 6.32
C VAL A 28 -3.04 8.91 7.01
N ALA A 29 -1.82 8.97 6.47
CA ALA A 29 -0.66 8.34 7.07
C ALA A 29 -0.23 9.00 8.39
N GLU A 30 -0.29 10.33 8.48
CA GLU A 30 0.09 11.09 9.68
C GLU A 30 -0.92 10.94 10.81
N GLU A 31 -2.21 10.81 10.49
CA GLU A 31 -3.29 10.69 11.46
C GLU A 31 -3.64 9.23 11.82
N MET A 32 -3.00 8.24 11.18
CA MET A 32 -3.24 6.82 11.45
C MET A 32 -2.88 6.50 12.91
N THR A 33 -3.85 6.01 13.69
CA THR A 33 -3.68 5.71 15.12
C THR A 33 -3.32 4.23 15.37
N VAL A 34 -3.06 3.87 16.63
CA VAL A 34 -2.85 2.46 17.01
C VAL A 34 -4.17 1.70 16.88
N GLU A 35 -5.28 2.34 17.20
CA GLU A 35 -6.64 1.80 17.10
C GLU A 35 -7.01 1.52 15.65
N ASP A 36 -6.64 2.40 14.72
CA ASP A 36 -6.81 2.15 13.28
C ASP A 36 -6.06 0.90 12.81
N ARG A 37 -4.86 0.68 13.35
CA ARG A 37 -4.01 -0.47 13.02
C ARG A 37 -4.45 -1.76 13.71
N ASN A 38 -5.34 -1.70 14.69
CA ASN A 38 -5.86 -2.87 15.38
C ASN A 38 -6.97 -3.54 14.56
N VAL A 39 -6.56 -4.31 13.55
CA VAL A 39 -7.50 -5.00 12.65
C VAL A 39 -8.23 -6.12 13.39
N VAL A 40 -9.53 -5.94 13.57
CA VAL A 40 -10.40 -6.94 14.20
C VAL A 40 -10.90 -7.91 13.15
N TRP A 41 -10.88 -9.21 13.47
CA TRP A 41 -11.48 -10.24 12.63
C TRP A 41 -12.91 -10.51 13.08
N THR A 42 -13.84 -10.56 12.13
CA THR A 42 -15.29 -10.72 12.39
C THR A 42 -15.93 -11.65 11.37
N ASN A 43 -17.02 -12.29 11.75
CA ASN A 43 -17.87 -13.09 10.85
C ASN A 43 -19.18 -12.36 10.49
N GLY A 44 -19.26 -11.06 10.76
CA GLY A 44 -20.47 -10.26 10.55
C GLY A 44 -21.63 -10.64 11.47
N GLY A 45 -21.36 -11.32 12.59
CA GLY A 45 -22.38 -11.81 13.53
C GLY A 45 -23.00 -13.15 13.13
N ASN A 46 -22.46 -13.84 12.11
CA ASN A 46 -22.91 -15.17 11.68
C ASN A 46 -21.87 -16.23 12.03
N GLU A 47 -22.18 -17.09 13.00
CA GLU A 47 -21.30 -18.16 13.49
C GLU A 47 -20.90 -19.22 12.44
N HIS A 48 -21.64 -19.30 11.33
CA HIS A 48 -21.34 -20.21 10.22
C HIS A 48 -20.53 -19.56 9.07
N SER A 49 -20.30 -18.25 9.14
CA SER A 49 -19.47 -17.52 8.17
C SER A 49 -17.99 -17.60 8.53
N LEU A 50 -17.12 -17.59 7.52
CA LEU A 50 -15.69 -17.41 7.72
C LEU A 50 -15.40 -16.01 8.26
N ASN A 51 -14.40 -15.91 9.13
CA ASN A 51 -13.92 -14.63 9.62
C ASN A 51 -13.22 -13.86 8.50
N TYR A 52 -13.45 -12.56 8.44
CA TYR A 52 -12.76 -11.62 7.58
C TYR A 52 -12.28 -10.40 8.39
N PRO A 53 -11.20 -9.74 7.94
CA PRO A 53 -10.72 -8.54 8.60
C PRO A 53 -11.70 -7.38 8.42
N ALA A 54 -12.05 -6.71 9.50
CA ALA A 54 -12.74 -5.43 9.51
C ALA A 54 -11.70 -4.30 9.60
N TYR A 55 -11.53 -3.58 8.50
CA TYR A 55 -10.59 -2.46 8.42
C TYR A 55 -11.22 -1.18 8.97
N SER A 56 -10.37 -0.32 9.54
CA SER A 56 -10.79 1.04 9.88
C SER A 56 -10.98 1.87 8.60
N GLU A 57 -11.79 2.92 8.69
CA GLU A 57 -12.00 3.85 7.57
C GLU A 57 -10.67 4.40 7.03
N ARG A 58 -9.64 4.58 7.88
CA ARG A 58 -8.33 5.08 7.45
C ARG A 58 -7.55 4.04 6.66
N ILE A 59 -7.61 2.76 7.00
CA ILE A 59 -6.98 1.69 6.20
C ILE A 59 -7.66 1.60 4.84
N ASP A 60 -9.00 1.60 4.81
CA ASP A 60 -9.77 1.59 3.56
C ASP A 60 -9.45 2.81 2.70
N LYS A 61 -9.34 3.99 3.32
CA LYS A 61 -8.99 5.22 2.62
C LYS A 61 -7.56 5.20 2.08
N ALA A 62 -6.58 4.75 2.87
CA ALA A 62 -5.20 4.59 2.43
C ALA A 62 -5.11 3.67 1.21
N THR A 63 -5.77 2.51 1.24
CA THR A 63 -5.74 1.53 0.14
C THR A 63 -6.41 2.05 -1.13
N ASN A 64 -7.51 2.81 -1.00
CA ASN A 64 -8.14 3.50 -2.13
C ASN A 64 -7.24 4.59 -2.72
N LEU A 65 -6.54 5.35 -1.89
CA LEU A 65 -5.61 6.37 -2.36
C LEU A 65 -4.38 5.77 -3.06
N LEU A 66 -3.90 4.59 -2.63
CA LEU A 66 -2.87 3.84 -3.34
C LEU A 66 -3.28 3.47 -4.79
N TYR A 67 -4.57 3.17 -5.03
CA TYR A 67 -5.08 3.06 -6.41
C TYR A 67 -5.03 4.41 -7.13
N THR A 68 -5.54 5.46 -6.50
CA THR A 68 -5.67 6.80 -7.09
C THR A 68 -4.33 7.38 -7.53
N VAL A 69 -3.26 7.16 -6.76
CA VAL A 69 -1.91 7.67 -7.09
C VAL A 69 -1.11 6.74 -8.01
N GLY A 70 -1.69 5.63 -8.46
CA GLY A 70 -1.02 4.69 -9.38
C GLY A 70 -0.05 3.72 -8.72
N ALA A 71 -0.03 3.61 -7.39
CA ALA A 71 0.86 2.69 -6.67
C ALA A 71 0.44 1.22 -6.80
N ILE A 72 -0.81 0.95 -7.20
CA ILE A 72 -1.31 -0.40 -7.51
C ILE A 72 -1.38 -0.55 -9.02
N THR A 73 -0.40 -1.22 -9.61
CA THR A 73 -0.22 -1.29 -11.07
C THR A 73 -0.38 -2.72 -11.61
N PRO A 74 -0.95 -2.91 -12.82
CA PRO A 74 -0.94 -4.20 -13.48
C PRO A 74 0.44 -4.61 -14.00
N LEU A 75 1.42 -3.70 -14.08
CA LEU A 75 2.77 -4.00 -14.60
C LEU A 75 3.51 -5.02 -13.73
N TYR A 76 3.23 -5.06 -12.43
CA TYR A 76 3.80 -6.05 -11.53
C TYR A 76 2.94 -7.31 -11.49
N ASN A 77 3.48 -8.43 -11.98
CA ASN A 77 2.84 -9.75 -11.90
C ASN A 77 2.96 -10.32 -10.47
N TRP A 78 2.15 -9.78 -9.56
CA TRP A 78 2.13 -10.13 -8.14
C TRP A 78 1.91 -11.62 -7.87
N LYS A 79 1.17 -12.33 -8.74
CA LYS A 79 0.93 -13.78 -8.60
C LYS A 79 2.20 -14.60 -8.79
N SER A 80 3.07 -14.18 -9.70
CA SER A 80 4.31 -14.91 -10.01
C SER A 80 5.48 -14.47 -9.13
N ASN A 81 5.50 -13.19 -8.74
CA ASN A 81 6.63 -12.59 -8.03
C ASN A 81 6.48 -12.57 -6.49
N GLY A 82 5.25 -12.68 -5.96
CA GLY A 82 5.01 -12.70 -4.52
C GLY A 82 5.12 -11.31 -3.86
N LEU A 83 5.23 -11.30 -2.53
CA LEU A 83 5.57 -10.11 -1.76
C LEU A 83 7.09 -9.90 -1.86
N PRO A 84 7.59 -8.69 -2.13
CA PRO A 84 9.03 -8.42 -2.06
C PRO A 84 9.55 -8.65 -0.63
N ASP A 85 10.83 -9.00 -0.52
CA ASP A 85 11.48 -9.19 0.78
C ASP A 85 11.37 -7.90 1.61
N TYR A 86 10.77 -8.02 2.79
CA TYR A 86 10.55 -6.92 3.71
C TYR A 86 11.17 -7.22 5.07
N LEU A 87 12.00 -6.28 5.53
CA LEU A 87 12.53 -6.27 6.89
C LEU A 87 12.04 -4.97 7.55
N PRO A 88 11.34 -5.04 8.70
CA PRO A 88 10.79 -3.85 9.35
C PRO A 88 11.81 -2.76 9.69
N SER A 89 13.10 -3.11 9.80
CA SER A 89 14.19 -2.19 10.08
C SER A 89 14.73 -1.45 8.85
N MET A 90 14.28 -1.80 7.64
CA MET A 90 14.81 -1.28 6.38
C MET A 90 13.78 -0.40 5.69
N GLU A 91 14.19 0.78 5.28
CA GLU A 91 13.35 1.67 4.48
C GLU A 91 13.09 1.04 3.11
N LEU A 92 11.81 0.94 2.72
CA LEU A 92 11.43 0.43 1.41
C LEU A 92 11.87 1.39 0.30
N SER A 93 12.48 0.84 -0.76
CA SER A 93 12.62 1.59 -2.01
C SER A 93 11.23 1.90 -2.59
N VAL A 94 11.11 2.97 -3.38
CA VAL A 94 9.83 3.36 -3.99
C VAL A 94 9.27 2.26 -4.88
N ALA A 95 10.14 1.58 -5.63
CA ALA A 95 9.73 0.47 -6.48
C ALA A 95 9.24 -0.72 -5.65
N ASP A 96 9.88 -1.03 -4.52
CA ASP A 96 9.44 -2.11 -3.63
C ASP A 96 8.16 -1.74 -2.88
N ALA A 97 7.96 -0.47 -2.55
CA ALA A 97 6.69 0.03 -2.02
C ALA A 97 5.54 -0.17 -3.03
N ILE A 98 5.77 0.07 -4.33
CA ILE A 98 4.79 -0.21 -5.40
C ILE A 98 4.53 -1.71 -5.54
N ARG A 99 5.57 -2.55 -5.52
CA ARG A 99 5.44 -4.02 -5.57
C ARG A 99 4.64 -4.53 -4.37
N ALA A 100 4.99 -4.09 -3.17
CA ALA A 100 4.31 -4.47 -1.93
C ALA A 100 2.86 -3.99 -1.90
N ALA A 101 2.59 -2.71 -2.24
CA ALA A 101 1.24 -2.17 -2.36
C ALA A 101 0.39 -2.98 -3.35
N THR A 102 0.95 -3.26 -4.53
CA THR A 102 0.27 -4.06 -5.54
C THR A 102 -0.02 -5.47 -5.02
N TYR A 103 0.95 -6.12 -4.38
CA TYR A 103 0.78 -7.46 -3.83
C TYR A 103 -0.29 -7.49 -2.74
N ILE A 104 -0.18 -6.68 -1.69
CA ILE A 104 -1.09 -6.77 -0.53
C ILE A 104 -2.53 -6.44 -0.93
N VAL A 105 -2.75 -5.40 -1.74
CA VAL A 105 -4.12 -4.99 -2.10
C VAL A 105 -4.75 -5.94 -3.11
N ARG A 106 -3.97 -6.50 -4.05
CA ARG A 106 -4.52 -7.47 -5.02
C ARG A 106 -4.70 -8.85 -4.43
N SER A 107 -3.80 -9.30 -3.55
CA SER A 107 -3.90 -10.59 -2.88
C SER A 107 -5.02 -10.64 -1.83
N GLU A 108 -5.41 -9.49 -1.26
CA GLU A 108 -6.56 -9.37 -0.35
C GLU A 108 -7.83 -10.02 -0.91
N ARG A 109 -8.05 -9.92 -2.23
CA ARG A 109 -9.23 -10.48 -2.89
C ARG A 109 -9.26 -12.01 -2.95
N PHE A 110 -8.14 -12.66 -2.62
CA PHE A 110 -7.92 -14.09 -2.84
C PHE A 110 -7.47 -14.84 -1.59
N GLY A 111 -7.34 -14.16 -0.45
CA GLY A 111 -6.89 -14.80 0.77
C GLY A 111 -7.35 -14.05 2.01
N ASP A 112 -7.07 -14.67 3.16
CA ASP A 112 -7.51 -14.16 4.45
C ASP A 112 -6.55 -13.05 4.92
N GLY A 113 -6.87 -11.80 4.61
CA GLY A 113 -6.29 -10.60 5.23
C GLY A 113 -4.83 -10.32 4.91
N ALA A 114 -4.48 -10.17 3.63
CA ALA A 114 -3.14 -9.72 3.22
C ALA A 114 -2.82 -8.30 3.72
N ILE A 115 -3.80 -7.39 3.68
CA ILE A 115 -3.67 -6.04 4.25
C ILE A 115 -3.59 -6.11 5.77
N ALA A 116 -4.34 -7.01 6.41
CA ALA A 116 -4.30 -7.17 7.87
C ALA A 116 -2.89 -7.59 8.34
N LYS A 117 -2.28 -8.56 7.66
CA LYS A 117 -0.89 -8.98 7.91
C LYS A 117 0.10 -7.85 7.64
N ALA A 118 -0.12 -7.07 6.58
CA ALA A 118 0.74 -5.93 6.26
C ALA A 118 0.67 -4.82 7.33
N VAL A 119 -0.49 -4.61 7.93
CA VAL A 119 -0.65 -3.69 9.07
C VAL A 119 0.06 -4.23 10.31
N GLU A 120 -0.14 -5.51 10.64
CA GLU A 120 0.47 -6.17 11.81
C GLU A 120 2.00 -6.04 11.84
N ILE A 121 2.66 -6.18 10.69
CA ILE A 121 4.13 -6.09 10.57
C ILE A 121 4.66 -4.69 10.23
N GLY A 122 3.79 -3.68 10.18
CA GLY A 122 4.13 -2.29 9.83
C GLY A 122 4.52 -2.05 8.37
N LEU A 123 4.25 -3.02 7.49
CA LEU A 123 4.53 -2.92 6.07
C LEU A 123 3.65 -1.85 5.39
N LEU A 124 2.38 -1.74 5.76
CA LEU A 124 1.50 -0.69 5.21
C LEU A 124 2.06 0.70 5.48
N ASP A 125 2.51 0.96 6.72
CA ASP A 125 3.11 2.25 7.09
C ASP A 125 4.39 2.54 6.30
N SER A 126 5.23 1.51 6.10
CA SER A 126 6.47 1.63 5.32
C SER A 126 6.21 1.92 3.84
N ILE A 127 5.17 1.32 3.25
CA ILE A 127 4.70 1.64 1.89
C ILE A 127 4.27 3.10 1.81
N LEU A 128 3.39 3.54 2.71
CA LEU A 128 2.87 4.91 2.73
C LEU A 128 4.02 5.92 2.87
N HIS A 129 4.91 5.70 3.83
CA HIS A 129 6.05 6.59 4.09
C HIS A 129 6.98 6.70 2.87
N SER A 130 7.35 5.58 2.25
CA SER A 130 8.25 5.57 1.08
C SER A 130 7.65 6.35 -0.10
N LEU A 131 6.37 6.13 -0.40
CA LEU A 131 5.67 6.80 -1.49
C LEU A 131 5.51 8.30 -1.24
N ILE A 132 5.10 8.69 -0.02
CA ILE A 132 4.93 10.10 0.36
C ILE A 132 6.27 10.84 0.29
N LYS A 133 7.34 10.25 0.85
CA LYS A 133 8.70 10.83 0.82
C LYS A 133 9.19 11.03 -0.61
N TRP A 134 8.97 10.06 -1.49
CA TRP A 134 9.29 10.20 -2.91
C TRP A 134 8.55 11.37 -3.56
N TYR A 135 7.24 11.48 -3.30
CA TYR A 135 6.42 12.54 -3.87
C TYR A 135 6.91 13.92 -3.41
N ASP A 136 7.28 14.07 -2.13
CA ASP A 136 7.84 15.32 -1.60
C ASP A 136 9.12 15.76 -2.28
N VAL A 137 10.05 14.81 -2.46
CA VAL A 137 11.31 15.09 -3.16
C VAL A 137 11.03 15.53 -4.59
N LYS A 138 10.09 14.87 -5.28
CA LYS A 138 9.72 15.23 -6.66
C LYS A 138 9.02 16.58 -6.74
N ARG A 139 8.12 16.91 -5.82
CA ARG A 139 7.44 18.22 -5.80
C ARG A 139 8.43 19.35 -5.57
N LYS A 140 9.33 19.21 -4.60
CA LYS A 140 10.39 20.19 -4.34
C LYS A 140 11.30 20.43 -5.55
N SER A 141 11.55 19.40 -6.37
CA SER A 141 12.34 19.55 -7.60
C SER A 141 11.60 20.21 -8.76
N LEU A 142 10.27 20.30 -8.70
CA LEU A 142 9.44 20.99 -9.70
C LEU A 142 9.24 22.48 -9.35
N ASP A 143 9.33 22.81 -8.07
CA ASP A 143 9.16 24.17 -7.53
C ASP A 143 10.49 24.96 -7.47
N ALA A 144 11.63 24.32 -7.78
CA ALA A 144 12.99 24.88 -7.72
C ALA A 144 13.53 25.25 -9.11
#